data_AF-A0A139XDI5-F1
#
_entry.id   AF-A0A139XDI5-F1
#
_cell.length_a   1.000
_cell.length_b   1.000
_cell.length_c   1.000
_cell.angle_alpha   90.00
_cell.angle_beta   90.00
_cell.angle_gamma   90.00
#
_symmetry.space_group_name_H-M   'P 1'
#
loop_
_entity.id
_entity.type
_entity.pdbx_description
1 polymer ?
#
loop_
_entity_poly.entity_id
_entity_poly.type
_entity_poly.pdbx_seq_one_letter_code
_entity_poly.pdbx_strand_id
1 'polypeptide(L)'
;MLRFIQQILLRVQGDTLKLLVLAGVLLLAWGTLAPVGTLIWWLQEGAESLGLKNQDRTKKLLSGANQSGGSTRSAKINCYIVFLPGVGDFSANQLTPGEEFFLNRLEQFHSNCVTVRDVFPYSAANESLGGQRFLSPLWRAADEADGWLKNADILIKIRNLWRFAISADERYGSVYNQGIATAIVDRMNAVYPISRSQQPLKLILIGTSGGAQVSLGAVSYLEDWLNAKLIVISVGGSFDGNTGFETVHHVYHLQGRRDWVEDVARFLFASRWPITVGSPFNQAQQQGRYTVVSSGPHAHDGPEGYFGTAPVEGKKTSYVELTVQKVNQLPIWSEN
;
A
#
# COMPACT_ATOMS: atom_id res chain seq x y z
N MET A 1 41.00 6.49 -25.54
CA MET A 1 39.74 5.85 -25.11
C MET A 1 39.89 4.38 -24.74
N LEU A 2 40.47 3.53 -25.60
CA LEU A 2 40.56 2.08 -25.33
C LEU A 2 41.32 1.72 -24.04
N ARG A 3 42.45 2.38 -23.76
CA ARG A 3 43.24 2.18 -22.52
C ARG A 3 42.52 2.65 -21.25
N PHE A 4 41.65 3.66 -21.35
CA PHE A 4 40.87 4.18 -20.22
C PHE A 4 39.72 3.23 -19.86
N ILE A 5 39.06 2.66 -20.89
CA ILE A 5 38.04 1.62 -20.74
C ILE A 5 38.66 0.32 -20.21
N GLN A 6 39.86 -0.06 -20.68
CA GLN A 6 40.61 -1.21 -20.17
C GLN A 6 41.05 -1.02 -18.71
N GLN A 7 41.49 0.18 -18.34
CA GLN A 7 41.83 0.51 -16.95
C GLN A 7 40.61 0.50 -16.05
N ILE A 8 39.45 0.98 -16.50
CA ILE A 8 38.18 0.86 -15.76
C ILE A 8 37.76 -0.61 -15.65
N LEU A 9 37.83 -1.40 -16.71
CA LEU A 9 37.52 -2.84 -16.69
C LEU A 9 38.45 -3.63 -15.75
N LEU A 10 39.74 -3.31 -15.70
CA LEU A 10 40.69 -3.92 -14.78
C LEU A 10 40.51 -3.44 -13.33
N ARG A 11 40.08 -2.18 -13.11
CA ARG A 11 39.67 -1.66 -11.78
C ARG A 11 38.38 -2.29 -11.29
N VAL A 12 37.46 -2.56 -12.22
CA VAL A 12 36.18 -3.25 -11.98
C VAL A 12 36.41 -4.75 -11.84
N GLN A 13 37.50 -5.37 -12.29
CA GLN A 13 37.84 -6.76 -11.93
C GLN A 13 38.32 -6.94 -10.47
N GLY A 14 38.41 -5.85 -9.69
CA GLY A 14 38.85 -5.86 -8.30
C GLY A 14 37.79 -6.34 -7.30
N ASP A 15 38.18 -6.37 -6.02
CA ASP A 15 37.33 -6.79 -4.91
C ASP A 15 36.00 -6.01 -4.82
N THR A 16 35.92 -4.81 -5.39
CA THR A 16 34.67 -4.04 -5.54
C THR A 16 33.61 -4.75 -6.39
N LEU A 17 33.96 -5.38 -7.51
CA LEU A 17 32.98 -6.15 -8.29
C LEU A 17 32.60 -7.43 -7.58
N LYS A 18 33.54 -8.09 -6.89
CA LYS A 18 33.21 -9.25 -6.06
C LYS A 18 32.20 -8.87 -4.98
N LEU A 19 32.37 -7.71 -4.34
CA LEU A 19 31.44 -7.17 -3.35
C LEU A 19 30.08 -6.83 -3.97
N LEU A 20 30.05 -6.20 -5.15
CA LEU A 20 28.78 -5.91 -5.86
C LEU A 20 28.05 -7.18 -6.29
N VAL A 21 28.77 -8.18 -6.80
CA VAL A 21 28.21 -9.49 -7.16
C VAL A 21 27.69 -10.20 -5.92
N LEU A 22 28.45 -10.20 -4.82
CA LEU A 22 28.01 -10.77 -3.55
C LEU A 22 26.75 -10.06 -3.03
N ALA A 23 26.71 -8.73 -3.07
CA ALA A 23 25.53 -7.96 -2.69
C ALA A 23 24.31 -8.30 -3.57
N GLY A 24 24.52 -8.44 -4.88
CA GLY A 24 23.47 -8.87 -5.82
C GLY A 24 22.95 -10.28 -5.52
N VAL A 25 23.85 -11.24 -5.26
CA VAL A 25 23.48 -12.62 -4.87
C VAL A 25 22.71 -12.64 -3.56
N LEU A 26 23.14 -11.88 -2.55
CA LEU A 26 22.43 -11.78 -1.28
C LEU A 26 21.04 -11.14 -1.45
N LEU A 27 20.92 -10.13 -2.31
CA LEU A 27 19.65 -9.50 -2.62
C LEU A 27 18.69 -10.47 -3.33
N LEU A 28 19.19 -11.24 -4.30
CA LEU A 28 18.41 -12.29 -4.96
C LEU A 28 17.99 -13.40 -3.99
N ALA A 29 18.90 -13.86 -3.13
CA ALA A 29 18.60 -14.86 -2.12
C ALA A 29 17.56 -14.35 -1.10
N TRP A 30 17.61 -13.06 -0.75
CA TRP A 30 16.56 -12.46 0.07
C TRP A 30 15.22 -12.43 -0.67
N GLY A 31 15.22 -12.04 -1.94
CA GLY A 31 14.02 -12.05 -2.77
C GLY A 31 13.36 -13.42 -2.88
N THR A 32 14.14 -14.49 -3.07
CA THR A 32 13.62 -15.86 -3.13
C THR A 32 13.04 -16.33 -1.80
N LEU A 33 13.57 -15.86 -0.68
CA LEU A 33 13.08 -16.18 0.67
C LEU A 33 11.95 -15.26 1.14
N ALA A 34 11.72 -14.12 0.48
CA ALA A 34 10.73 -13.13 0.90
C ALA A 34 9.29 -13.68 1.00
N PRO A 35 8.81 -14.56 0.09
CA PRO A 35 7.47 -15.15 0.18
C PRO A 35 7.27 -16.12 1.35
N VAL A 36 8.34 -16.67 1.94
CA VAL A 36 8.25 -17.73 2.96
C VAL A 36 7.37 -17.31 4.15
N GLY A 37 7.54 -16.07 4.63
CA GLY A 37 6.72 -15.56 5.73
C GLY A 37 5.22 -15.50 5.40
N THR A 38 4.88 -15.11 4.16
CA THR A 38 3.50 -15.09 3.67
C THR A 38 2.92 -16.51 3.60
N LEU A 39 3.70 -17.46 3.10
CA LEU A 39 3.28 -18.86 3.00
C LEU A 39 3.08 -19.50 4.38
N ILE A 40 3.96 -19.22 5.35
CA ILE A 40 3.81 -19.71 6.72
C ILE A 40 2.53 -19.15 7.35
N TRP A 41 2.26 -17.85 7.20
CA TRP A 41 1.02 -17.24 7.68
C TRP A 41 -0.21 -17.91 7.05
N TRP A 42 -0.21 -18.13 5.74
CA TRP A 42 -1.32 -18.78 5.04
C TRP A 42 -1.54 -20.22 5.50
N LEU A 43 -0.47 -20.97 5.73
CA LEU A 43 -0.56 -22.32 6.29
C LEU A 43 -1.13 -22.31 7.72
N GLN A 44 -0.79 -21.30 8.53
CA GLN A 44 -1.34 -21.14 9.87
C GLN A 44 -2.83 -20.79 9.83
N GLU A 45 -3.24 -19.82 9.02
CA GLU A 45 -4.64 -19.44 8.84
C GLU A 45 -5.47 -20.60 8.25
N GLY A 46 -4.90 -21.34 7.29
CA GLY A 46 -5.48 -22.57 6.75
C GLY A 46 -5.68 -23.64 7.82
N ALA A 47 -4.69 -23.87 8.68
CA ALA A 47 -4.80 -24.80 9.80
C ALA A 47 -5.83 -24.35 10.86
N GLU A 48 -5.96 -23.04 11.10
CA GLU A 48 -7.01 -22.46 11.94
C GLU A 48 -8.41 -22.68 11.32
N SER A 49 -8.55 -22.46 10.01
CA SER A 49 -9.81 -22.66 9.27
C SER A 49 -10.26 -24.13 9.23
N LEU A 50 -9.32 -25.07 9.28
CA LEU A 50 -9.55 -26.52 9.36
C LEU A 50 -9.77 -27.02 10.81
N GLY A 51 -9.81 -26.11 11.80
CA GLY A 51 -10.08 -26.44 13.20
C GLY A 51 -8.93 -27.15 13.92
N LEU A 52 -7.72 -27.13 13.36
CA LEU A 52 -6.54 -27.78 13.94
C LEU A 52 -5.87 -26.92 15.03
N LYS A 53 -6.31 -25.66 15.20
CA LYS A 53 -5.92 -24.76 16.30
C LYS A 53 -7.06 -23.77 16.60
N ASN A 54 -7.60 -23.82 17.82
CA ASN A 54 -8.58 -22.94 18.48
C ASN A 54 -9.71 -22.28 17.63
N GLN A 55 -10.94 -22.74 17.86
CA GLN A 55 -12.21 -22.40 17.21
C GLN A 55 -12.81 -20.99 17.47
N ASP A 56 -12.01 -19.94 17.70
CA ASP A 56 -12.57 -18.66 18.21
C ASP A 56 -12.73 -17.54 17.17
N ARG A 57 -12.10 -17.60 15.98
CA ARG A 57 -12.10 -16.48 15.00
C ARG A 57 -13.33 -16.43 14.09
N THR A 58 -13.68 -17.54 13.44
CA THR A 58 -14.79 -17.61 12.48
C THR A 58 -16.15 -17.35 13.14
N LYS A 59 -16.29 -17.73 14.41
CA LYS A 59 -17.50 -17.46 15.20
C LYS A 59 -17.62 -15.97 15.57
N LYS A 60 -16.52 -15.23 15.72
CA LYS A 60 -16.53 -13.80 16.07
C LYS A 60 -16.91 -12.90 14.89
N LEU A 61 -16.57 -13.29 13.66
CA LEU A 61 -17.03 -12.64 12.42
C LEU A 61 -18.54 -12.78 12.19
N LEU A 62 -19.17 -13.82 12.77
CA LEU A 62 -20.61 -14.11 12.63
C LEU A 62 -21.45 -13.75 13.87
N SER A 63 -20.84 -13.62 15.05
CA SER A 63 -21.57 -13.46 16.33
C SER A 63 -21.68 -12.01 16.84
N GLY A 64 -21.07 -11.03 16.16
CA GLY A 64 -21.22 -9.60 16.51
C GLY A 64 -22.61 -9.00 16.26
N ALA A 65 -23.55 -9.77 15.71
CA ALA A 65 -24.86 -9.28 15.25
C ALA A 65 -25.99 -9.36 16.30
N ASN A 66 -25.76 -9.88 17.51
CA ASN A 66 -26.79 -9.99 18.54
C ASN A 66 -26.32 -9.41 19.88
N GLN A 67 -26.19 -8.09 19.96
CA GLN A 67 -26.38 -7.38 21.23
C GLN A 67 -27.22 -6.12 20.99
N SER A 68 -28.51 -6.26 21.28
CA SER A 68 -29.48 -5.18 21.40
C SER A 68 -29.39 -4.56 22.80
N GLY A 69 -29.12 -3.26 22.88
CA GLY A 69 -29.33 -2.48 24.10
C GLY A 69 -28.60 -1.15 24.11
N GLY A 70 -29.27 -0.05 23.73
CA GLY A 70 -28.80 1.31 24.01
C GLY A 70 -29.01 2.32 22.88
N SER A 71 -30.01 3.19 23.05
CA SER A 71 -30.37 4.31 22.20
C SER A 71 -29.20 5.23 21.80
N THR A 72 -28.85 5.22 20.53
CA THR A 72 -28.75 6.42 19.68
C THR A 72 -28.90 5.95 18.24
N ARG A 73 -29.66 6.66 17.42
CA ARG A 73 -29.83 6.38 15.99
C ARG A 73 -28.50 6.72 15.30
N SER A 74 -27.45 5.92 15.55
CA SER A 74 -26.15 6.05 14.89
C SER A 74 -26.43 5.88 13.40
N ALA A 75 -26.21 6.95 12.63
CA ALA A 75 -26.35 6.88 11.18
C ALA A 75 -25.54 5.66 10.70
N LYS A 76 -26.17 4.76 9.93
CA LYS A 76 -25.48 3.60 9.38
C LYS A 76 -24.36 4.12 8.47
N ILE A 77 -23.12 4.11 8.96
CA ILE A 77 -21.95 4.47 8.18
C ILE A 77 -21.75 3.39 7.10
N ASN A 78 -21.73 3.81 5.84
CA ASN A 78 -21.54 2.96 4.67
C ASN A 78 -20.33 3.41 3.82
N CYS A 79 -19.46 4.26 4.37
CA CYS A 79 -18.27 4.77 3.71
C CYS A 79 -17.04 4.56 4.59
N TYR A 80 -15.98 3.97 4.03
CA TYR A 80 -14.68 3.83 4.68
C TYR A 80 -13.57 4.39 3.79
N ILE A 81 -12.62 5.06 4.42
CA ILE A 81 -11.37 5.52 3.80
C ILE A 81 -10.24 4.75 4.47
N VAL A 82 -9.57 3.87 3.75
CA VAL A 82 -8.47 3.07 4.27
C VAL A 82 -7.17 3.60 3.69
N PHE A 83 -6.23 3.99 4.55
CA PHE A 83 -4.92 4.47 4.12
C PHE A 83 -3.88 3.36 4.17
N LEU A 84 -3.15 3.19 3.06
CA LEU A 84 -2.09 2.20 2.90
C LEU A 84 -0.77 2.95 2.62
N PRO A 85 0.11 3.06 3.63
CA PRO A 85 1.40 3.75 3.51
C PRO A 85 2.33 3.15 2.45
N GLY A 86 3.40 3.88 2.14
CA GLY A 86 4.34 3.56 1.06
C GLY A 86 5.51 2.72 1.56
N VAL A 87 6.35 2.25 0.63
CA VAL A 87 7.44 1.30 0.95
C VAL A 87 8.50 1.89 1.90
N GLY A 88 8.49 3.21 2.10
CA GLY A 88 9.33 3.91 3.07
C GLY A 88 8.86 3.79 4.52
N ASP A 89 7.63 3.31 4.77
CA ASP A 89 7.03 3.32 6.10
C ASP A 89 7.36 2.06 6.91
N PHE A 90 7.53 2.29 8.21
CA PHE A 90 8.15 1.36 9.15
C PHE A 90 7.13 0.51 9.91
N SER A 91 5.90 1.00 10.10
CA SER A 91 4.82 0.24 10.77
C SER A 91 3.44 0.83 10.50
N ALA A 92 2.38 0.05 10.79
CA ALA A 92 0.98 0.53 10.78
C ALA A 92 0.72 1.73 11.72
N ASN A 93 1.60 1.99 12.68
CA ASN A 93 1.39 2.99 13.73
C ASN A 93 2.29 4.23 13.58
N GLN A 94 3.11 4.30 12.54
CA GLN A 94 4.04 5.42 12.30
C GLN A 94 3.66 6.11 11.00
N LEU A 95 2.68 7.00 11.07
CA LEU A 95 2.40 7.95 10.01
C LEU A 95 3.40 9.10 10.11
N THR A 96 3.85 9.61 8.96
CA THR A 96 4.60 10.86 8.92
C THR A 96 3.69 12.04 9.32
N PRO A 97 4.25 13.17 9.81
CA PRO A 97 3.45 14.36 10.12
C PRO A 97 2.58 14.85 8.96
N GLY A 98 3.06 14.65 7.72
CA GLY A 98 2.31 14.98 6.51
C GLY A 98 1.12 14.06 6.25
N GLU A 99 1.31 12.75 6.41
CA GLU A 99 0.20 11.79 6.27
C GLU A 99 -0.84 11.97 7.38
N GLU A 100 -0.40 12.23 8.60
CA GLU A 100 -1.30 12.57 9.70
C GLU A 100 -2.10 13.84 9.39
N PHE A 101 -1.44 14.90 8.90
CA PHE A 101 -2.11 16.11 8.45
C PHE A 101 -3.14 15.82 7.36
N PHE A 102 -2.76 15.02 6.35
CA PHE A 102 -3.63 14.64 5.24
C PHE A 102 -4.89 13.91 5.74
N LEU A 103 -4.72 12.90 6.58
CA LEU A 103 -5.83 12.10 7.12
C LEU A 103 -6.72 12.91 8.06
N ASN A 104 -6.13 13.75 8.91
CA ASN A 104 -6.88 14.68 9.77
C ASN A 104 -7.77 15.62 8.93
N ARG A 105 -7.27 16.10 7.77
CA ARG A 105 -8.06 16.94 6.87
C ARG A 105 -9.16 16.17 6.14
N LEU A 106 -8.90 14.94 5.70
CA LEU A 106 -9.94 14.11 5.09
C LEU A 106 -11.07 13.80 6.06
N GLU A 107 -10.76 13.49 7.32
CA GLU A 107 -11.77 13.27 8.37
C GLU A 107 -12.63 14.53 8.62
N GLN A 108 -12.02 15.72 8.57
CA GLN A 108 -12.74 16.98 8.69
C GLN A 108 -13.68 17.24 7.50
N PHE A 109 -13.26 16.93 6.28
CA PHE A 109 -14.08 17.16 5.07
C PHE A 109 -15.13 16.08 4.84
N HIS A 110 -14.89 14.85 5.30
CA HIS A 110 -15.73 13.68 5.05
C HIS A 110 -16.12 12.98 6.36
N SER A 111 -16.76 13.71 7.26
CA SER A 111 -17.20 13.20 8.56
C SER A 111 -18.25 12.08 8.49
N ASN A 112 -18.79 11.80 7.30
CA ASN A 112 -19.70 10.68 7.02
C ASN A 112 -18.97 9.39 6.63
N CYS A 113 -17.64 9.42 6.52
CA CYS A 113 -16.80 8.26 6.25
C CYS A 113 -15.94 7.93 7.47
N VAL A 114 -15.69 6.65 7.71
CA VAL A 114 -14.76 6.18 8.75
C VAL A 114 -13.37 6.03 8.15
N THR A 115 -12.39 6.74 8.70
CA THR A 115 -11.00 6.62 8.29
C THR A 115 -10.30 5.51 9.08
N VAL A 116 -9.64 4.61 8.37
CA VAL A 116 -8.83 3.51 8.91
C VAL A 116 -7.38 3.79 8.56
N ARG A 117 -6.55 4.02 9.58
CA ARG A 117 -5.18 4.53 9.44
C ARG A 117 -4.10 3.45 9.57
N ASP A 118 -4.43 2.33 10.22
CA ASP A 118 -3.50 1.35 10.78
C ASP A 118 -3.48 0.03 10.01
N VAL A 119 -3.56 0.12 8.68
CA VAL A 119 -3.33 -1.02 7.78
C VAL A 119 -1.88 -0.98 7.33
N PHE A 120 -1.08 -1.96 7.72
CA PHE A 120 0.30 -2.07 7.24
C PHE A 120 0.35 -2.92 5.97
N PRO A 121 0.58 -2.31 4.78
CA PRO A 121 0.50 -3.02 3.50
C PRO A 121 1.61 -4.06 3.31
N TYR A 122 2.63 -4.07 4.17
CA TYR A 122 3.83 -4.90 4.03
C TYR A 122 3.89 -6.11 4.99
N SER A 123 2.75 -6.46 5.59
CA SER A 123 2.59 -7.62 6.47
C SER A 123 1.22 -8.25 6.29
N ALA A 124 1.17 -9.49 5.78
CA ALA A 124 -0.08 -10.25 5.63
C ALA A 124 -0.79 -10.50 6.98
N ALA A 125 -0.02 -10.56 8.07
CA ALA A 125 -0.56 -10.67 9.42
C ALA A 125 -0.90 -9.29 10.06
N ASN A 126 -0.71 -8.19 9.33
CA ASN A 126 -0.78 -6.81 9.83
C ASN A 126 0.09 -6.53 11.07
N GLU A 127 1.10 -7.36 11.29
CA GLU A 127 2.06 -7.19 12.37
C GLU A 127 3.08 -6.11 11.99
N SER A 128 3.25 -5.13 12.88
CA SER A 128 4.36 -4.16 12.80
C SER A 128 5.71 -4.90 12.84
N LEU A 129 6.79 -4.26 12.40
CA LEU A 129 8.15 -4.82 12.46
C LEU A 129 8.53 -5.31 13.88
N GLY A 130 7.89 -4.79 14.93
CA GLY A 130 8.05 -5.23 16.32
C GLY A 130 7.35 -6.55 16.70
N GLY A 131 6.45 -7.07 15.86
CA GLY A 131 5.67 -8.30 16.11
C GLY A 131 6.41 -9.61 15.82
N GLN A 132 7.53 -9.56 15.08
CA GLN A 132 8.42 -10.73 14.93
C GLN A 132 9.28 -10.89 16.18
N ARG A 133 8.78 -11.67 17.14
CA ARG A 133 9.36 -11.92 18.48
C ARG A 133 10.88 -12.17 18.53
N PHE A 134 11.50 -12.63 17.44
CA PHE A 134 12.92 -12.96 17.39
C PHE A 134 13.85 -11.83 16.89
N LEU A 135 13.33 -10.86 16.12
CA LEU A 135 14.16 -9.78 15.54
C LEU A 135 13.71 -8.37 15.93
N SER A 136 12.68 -8.23 16.78
CA SER A 136 12.16 -6.91 17.20
C SER A 136 13.21 -5.95 17.79
N PRO A 137 14.23 -6.40 18.56
CA PRO A 137 15.25 -5.49 19.09
C PRO A 137 16.16 -4.93 17.99
N LEU A 138 16.43 -5.73 16.95
CA LEU A 138 17.27 -5.33 15.82
C LEU A 138 16.56 -4.27 14.96
N TRP A 139 15.27 -4.46 14.71
CA TRP A 139 14.48 -3.49 13.94
C TRP A 139 14.24 -2.20 14.70
N ARG A 140 14.02 -2.26 16.02
CA ARG A 140 13.90 -1.06 16.86
C ARG A 140 15.23 -0.31 17.00
N ALA A 141 16.34 -1.04 17.11
CA ALA A 141 17.66 -0.44 17.09
C ALA A 141 18.03 0.18 15.73
N ALA A 142 17.54 -0.39 14.62
CA ALA A 142 17.69 0.21 13.29
C ALA A 142 16.84 1.49 13.11
N ASP A 143 15.68 1.55 13.76
CA ASP A 143 14.75 2.70 13.77
C ASP A 143 15.28 3.87 14.64
N GLU A 144 15.87 3.54 15.79
CA GLU A 144 16.39 4.52 16.76
C GLU A 144 17.86 4.96 16.48
N ALA A 145 18.52 4.39 15.46
CA ALA A 145 19.95 4.63 15.23
C ALA A 145 20.27 5.88 14.39
N ASP A 146 21.03 6.80 14.98
CA ASP A 146 21.68 7.91 14.29
C ASP A 146 23.13 7.57 13.87
N GLY A 147 23.61 8.17 12.76
CA GLY A 147 25.00 8.04 12.28
C GLY A 147 25.21 6.96 11.21
N TRP A 148 26.28 6.15 11.29
CA TRP A 148 26.64 5.15 10.26
C TRP A 148 25.59 4.02 10.06
N LEU A 149 24.73 3.81 11.07
CA LEU A 149 23.59 2.90 11.04
C LEU A 149 22.33 3.51 10.40
N LYS A 150 22.36 4.79 10.00
CA LYS A 150 21.28 5.48 9.28
C LYS A 150 20.90 4.77 7.97
N ASN A 151 21.79 3.95 7.41
CA ASN A 151 21.55 3.10 6.24
C ASN A 151 20.71 1.84 6.53
N ALA A 152 20.36 1.57 7.80
CA ALA A 152 19.50 0.43 8.13
C ALA A 152 18.06 0.63 7.64
N ASP A 153 17.63 1.88 7.44
CA ASP A 153 16.37 2.25 6.79
C ASP A 153 16.27 1.68 5.35
N ILE A 154 17.39 1.59 4.63
CA ILE A 154 17.49 1.03 3.28
C ILE A 154 17.11 -0.45 3.29
N LEU A 155 17.49 -1.22 4.31
CA LEU A 155 17.14 -2.64 4.41
C LEU A 155 15.63 -2.83 4.56
N ILE A 156 14.97 -1.93 5.30
CA ILE A 156 13.51 -1.94 5.48
C ILE A 156 12.83 -1.57 4.17
N LYS A 157 13.31 -0.54 3.47
CA LYS A 157 12.81 -0.16 2.14
C LYS A 157 12.96 -1.31 1.14
N ILE A 158 14.09 -2.02 1.15
CA ILE A 158 14.29 -3.22 0.31
C ILE A 158 13.32 -4.33 0.68
N ARG A 159 13.10 -4.60 1.97
CA ARG A 159 12.09 -5.57 2.44
C ARG A 159 10.69 -5.20 1.94
N ASN A 160 10.28 -3.94 2.10
CA ASN A 160 8.97 -3.47 1.67
C ASN A 160 8.84 -3.49 0.13
N LEU A 161 9.94 -3.24 -0.60
CA LEU A 161 9.99 -3.42 -2.05
C LEU A 161 9.80 -4.89 -2.45
N TRP A 162 10.34 -5.86 -1.70
CA TRP A 162 10.05 -7.27 -1.91
C TRP A 162 8.58 -7.60 -1.66
N ARG A 163 7.92 -6.97 -0.69
CA ARG A 163 6.49 -7.15 -0.44
C ARG A 163 5.63 -6.59 -1.56
N PHE A 164 6.00 -5.42 -2.08
CA PHE A 164 5.45 -4.89 -3.33
C PHE A 164 5.62 -5.89 -4.49
N ALA A 165 6.82 -6.44 -4.68
CA ALA A 165 7.09 -7.40 -5.73
C ALA A 165 6.26 -8.69 -5.58
N ILE A 166 6.09 -9.18 -4.35
CA ILE A 166 5.24 -10.35 -4.05
C ILE A 166 3.77 -10.05 -4.39
N SER A 167 3.27 -8.86 -4.03
CA SER A 167 1.89 -8.45 -4.32
C SER A 167 1.60 -8.39 -5.83
N ALA A 168 2.62 -8.08 -6.64
CA ALA A 168 2.57 -8.05 -8.11
C ALA A 168 2.89 -9.39 -8.78
N ASP A 169 3.34 -10.41 -8.03
CA ASP A 169 3.74 -11.70 -8.60
C ASP A 169 2.54 -12.65 -8.64
N GLU A 170 2.23 -13.23 -9.80
CA GLU A 170 1.07 -14.10 -9.97
C GLU A 170 1.12 -15.37 -9.10
N ARG A 171 2.31 -15.85 -8.72
CA ARG A 171 2.47 -17.11 -7.98
C ARG A 171 2.22 -16.95 -6.49
N TYR A 172 2.55 -15.79 -5.93
CA TYR A 172 2.50 -15.52 -4.49
C TYR A 172 1.53 -14.40 -4.12
N GLY A 173 1.15 -13.57 -5.10
CA GLY A 173 0.33 -12.38 -4.92
C GLY A 173 -1.06 -12.71 -4.40
N SER A 174 -1.70 -13.78 -4.88
CA SER A 174 -3.03 -14.18 -4.40
C SER A 174 -3.06 -14.38 -2.87
N VAL A 175 -2.13 -15.17 -2.35
CA VAL A 175 -2.01 -15.44 -0.91
C VAL A 175 -1.68 -14.15 -0.14
N TYR A 176 -0.74 -13.36 -0.65
CA TYR A 176 -0.32 -12.14 0.01
C TYR A 176 -1.44 -11.10 0.09
N ASN A 177 -2.08 -10.86 -1.05
CA ASN A 177 -3.13 -9.86 -1.24
C ASN A 177 -4.40 -10.24 -0.46
N GLN A 178 -4.72 -11.54 -0.35
CA GLN A 178 -5.77 -12.01 0.55
C GLN A 178 -5.47 -11.67 2.01
N GLY A 179 -4.23 -11.86 2.48
CA GLY A 179 -3.83 -11.50 3.84
C GLY A 179 -3.96 -10.00 4.11
N ILE A 180 -3.60 -9.17 3.13
CA ILE A 180 -3.84 -7.72 3.21
C ILE A 180 -5.33 -7.39 3.25
N ALA A 181 -6.16 -8.04 2.44
CA ALA A 181 -7.61 -7.85 2.50
C ALA A 181 -8.18 -8.21 3.89
N THR A 182 -7.71 -9.32 4.49
CA THR A 182 -8.09 -9.70 5.87
C THR A 182 -7.68 -8.62 6.86
N ALA A 183 -6.45 -8.12 6.76
CA ALA A 183 -5.95 -7.04 7.60
C ALA A 183 -6.81 -5.77 7.49
N ILE A 184 -7.23 -5.40 6.28
CA ILE A 184 -8.12 -4.27 6.04
C ILE A 184 -9.46 -4.47 6.74
N VAL A 185 -10.10 -5.63 6.56
CA VAL A 185 -11.40 -5.95 7.18
C VAL A 185 -11.32 -5.96 8.71
N ASP A 186 -10.25 -6.54 9.27
CA ASP A 186 -10.02 -6.58 10.71
C ASP A 186 -9.90 -5.17 11.29
N ARG A 187 -9.13 -4.28 10.63
CA ARG A 187 -8.96 -2.89 11.07
C ARG A 187 -10.22 -2.06 10.88
N MET A 188 -10.94 -2.24 9.77
CA MET A 188 -12.24 -1.62 9.57
C MET A 188 -13.20 -1.99 10.73
N ASN A 189 -13.32 -3.27 11.07
CA ASN A 189 -14.18 -3.71 12.17
C ASN A 189 -13.71 -3.22 13.55
N ALA A 190 -12.40 -3.06 13.75
CA ALA A 190 -11.85 -2.53 15.00
C ALA A 190 -12.17 -1.05 15.19
N VAL A 191 -12.16 -0.25 14.12
CA VAL A 191 -12.48 1.19 14.17
C VAL A 191 -13.99 1.42 14.20
N TYR A 192 -14.74 0.78 13.29
CA TYR A 192 -16.19 0.85 13.24
C TYR A 192 -16.76 -0.44 12.64
N PRO A 193 -17.48 -1.29 13.42
CA PRO A 193 -17.99 -2.57 12.95
C PRO A 193 -18.78 -2.46 11.63
N ILE A 194 -18.41 -3.28 10.66
CA ILE A 194 -19.05 -3.29 9.34
C ILE A 194 -20.48 -3.81 9.51
N SER A 195 -21.47 -2.98 9.17
CA SER A 195 -22.88 -3.38 9.21
C SER A 195 -23.26 -4.04 7.90
N ARG A 196 -23.90 -5.23 7.96
CA ARG A 196 -24.50 -5.83 6.77
C ARG A 196 -25.68 -4.97 6.31
N SER A 197 -25.58 -4.49 5.07
CA SER A 197 -26.60 -3.70 4.38
C SER A 197 -26.85 -4.29 3.00
N GLN A 198 -28.05 -4.09 2.46
CA GLN A 198 -28.32 -4.41 1.05
C GLN A 198 -27.67 -3.39 0.10
N GLN A 199 -27.38 -2.19 0.58
CA GLN A 199 -26.67 -1.17 -0.19
C GLN A 199 -25.18 -1.47 -0.20
N PRO A 200 -24.50 -1.37 -1.36
CA PRO A 200 -23.06 -1.60 -1.44
C PRO A 200 -22.27 -0.67 -0.53
N LEU A 201 -21.24 -1.21 0.13
CA LEU A 201 -20.32 -0.42 0.93
C LEU A 201 -19.45 0.44 0.02
N LYS A 202 -19.26 1.73 0.31
CA LYS A 202 -18.28 2.55 -0.39
C LYS A 202 -16.92 2.42 0.30
N LEU A 203 -15.96 1.78 -0.36
CA LEU A 203 -14.64 1.53 0.19
C LEU A 203 -13.58 2.24 -0.66
N ILE A 204 -12.94 3.25 -0.06
CA ILE A 204 -11.91 4.08 -0.69
C ILE A 204 -10.56 3.64 -0.14
N LEU A 205 -9.72 3.02 -0.97
CA LEU A 205 -8.35 2.64 -0.62
C LEU A 205 -7.39 3.71 -1.11
N ILE A 206 -6.69 4.39 -0.21
CA ILE A 206 -5.69 5.40 -0.56
C ILE A 206 -4.31 4.76 -0.38
N GLY A 207 -3.65 4.43 -1.49
CA GLY A 207 -2.33 3.80 -1.50
C GLY A 207 -1.26 4.75 -2.04
N THR A 208 -0.19 4.95 -1.28
CA THR A 208 0.97 5.75 -1.72
C THR A 208 2.12 4.87 -2.19
N SER A 209 2.83 5.29 -3.25
CA SER A 209 3.95 4.52 -3.81
C SER A 209 3.57 3.03 -4.05
N GLY A 210 4.36 2.06 -3.56
CA GLY A 210 4.03 0.64 -3.64
C GLY A 210 2.77 0.21 -2.86
N GLY A 211 2.26 1.04 -1.94
CA GLY A 211 0.98 0.84 -1.28
C GLY A 211 -0.20 0.85 -2.27
N ALA A 212 -0.06 1.48 -3.44
CA ALA A 212 -1.06 1.42 -4.50
C ALA A 212 -1.21 0.02 -5.11
N GLN A 213 -0.10 -0.69 -5.40
CA GLN A 213 -0.14 -2.10 -5.81
C GLN A 213 -0.83 -2.97 -4.78
N VAL A 214 -0.45 -2.79 -3.51
CA VAL A 214 -1.02 -3.59 -2.41
C VAL A 214 -2.52 -3.31 -2.24
N SER A 215 -2.94 -2.05 -2.40
CA SER A 215 -4.35 -1.65 -2.42
C SER A 215 -5.11 -2.36 -3.53
N LEU A 216 -4.57 -2.33 -4.76
CA LEU A 216 -5.14 -3.01 -5.93
C LEU A 216 -5.21 -4.53 -5.72
N GLY A 217 -4.19 -5.11 -5.09
CA GLY A 217 -4.16 -6.52 -4.72
C GLY A 217 -5.34 -6.96 -3.88
N ALA A 218 -5.75 -6.14 -2.91
CA ALA A 218 -6.85 -6.48 -2.00
C ALA A 218 -8.24 -6.35 -2.65
N VAL A 219 -8.38 -5.66 -3.79
CA VAL A 219 -9.67 -5.28 -4.38
C VAL A 219 -10.59 -6.47 -4.62
N SER A 220 -10.14 -7.53 -5.30
CA SER A 220 -11.00 -8.69 -5.63
C SER A 220 -11.55 -9.37 -4.37
N TYR A 221 -10.69 -9.59 -3.38
CA TYR A 221 -11.09 -10.18 -2.10
C TYR A 221 -12.08 -9.30 -1.34
N LEU A 222 -11.86 -7.99 -1.31
CA LEU A 222 -12.75 -7.05 -0.63
C LEU A 222 -14.11 -6.94 -1.32
N GLU A 223 -14.17 -7.02 -2.65
CA GLU A 223 -15.43 -7.02 -3.39
C GLU A 223 -16.26 -8.25 -3.00
N ASP A 224 -15.65 -9.44 -3.09
CA ASP A 224 -16.27 -10.72 -2.79
C ASP A 224 -16.80 -10.80 -1.35
N TRP A 225 -16.06 -10.23 -0.39
CA TRP A 225 -16.40 -10.36 1.03
C TRP A 225 -17.37 -9.30 1.54
N LEU A 226 -17.33 -8.09 0.97
CA LEU A 226 -18.02 -6.93 1.54
C LEU A 226 -19.16 -6.38 0.69
N ASN A 227 -19.35 -6.86 -0.56
CA ASN A 227 -20.27 -6.24 -1.52
C ASN A 227 -19.99 -4.71 -1.61
N ALA A 228 -18.76 -4.35 -1.97
CA ALA A 228 -18.26 -2.99 -1.88
C ALA A 228 -18.03 -2.34 -3.25
N LYS A 229 -18.45 -1.08 -3.41
CA LYS A 229 -17.98 -0.18 -4.47
C LYS A 229 -16.56 0.27 -4.12
N LEU A 230 -15.57 -0.37 -4.74
CA LEU A 230 -14.14 -0.16 -4.49
C LEU A 230 -13.54 0.93 -5.37
N ILE A 231 -13.02 1.97 -4.72
CA ILE A 231 -12.32 3.08 -5.35
C ILE A 231 -10.89 3.09 -4.83
N VAL A 232 -9.91 3.15 -5.73
CA VAL A 232 -8.49 3.29 -5.34
C VAL A 232 -8.03 4.70 -5.67
N ILE A 233 -7.47 5.40 -4.68
CA ILE A 233 -6.72 6.65 -4.88
C ILE A 233 -5.25 6.31 -4.76
N SER A 234 -4.57 6.27 -5.90
CA SER A 234 -3.15 6.01 -6.01
C SER A 234 -2.39 7.33 -5.95
N VAL A 235 -1.55 7.55 -4.94
CA VAL A 235 -0.77 8.78 -4.76
C VAL A 235 0.69 8.50 -5.10
N GLY A 236 1.16 8.98 -6.25
CA GLY A 236 2.50 8.62 -6.77
C GLY A 236 2.72 7.11 -6.84
N GLY A 237 1.65 6.36 -7.08
CA GLY A 237 1.66 4.92 -6.86
C GLY A 237 2.35 4.13 -7.97
N SER A 238 3.05 3.08 -7.55
CA SER A 238 3.62 2.05 -8.44
C SER A 238 2.74 0.81 -8.40
N PHE A 239 2.50 0.21 -9.56
CA PHE A 239 1.70 -1.00 -9.72
C PHE A 239 2.00 -1.71 -11.05
N ASP A 240 1.60 -2.98 -11.15
CA ASP A 240 1.86 -3.89 -12.27
C ASP A 240 0.92 -3.67 -13.46
N GLY A 241 -0.32 -3.25 -13.22
CA GLY A 241 -1.36 -3.11 -14.25
C GLY A 241 -2.13 -4.40 -14.58
N ASN A 242 -1.84 -5.52 -13.92
CA ASN A 242 -2.67 -6.73 -14.00
C ASN A 242 -3.60 -6.83 -12.79
N THR A 243 -3.05 -6.55 -11.61
CA THR A 243 -3.70 -6.81 -10.34
C THR A 243 -4.82 -5.80 -10.07
N GLY A 244 -6.01 -6.28 -9.70
CA GLY A 244 -7.15 -5.48 -9.23
C GLY A 244 -7.93 -4.70 -10.29
N PHE A 245 -7.39 -4.48 -11.49
CA PHE A 245 -8.00 -3.63 -12.52
C PHE A 245 -9.25 -4.22 -13.18
N GLU A 246 -9.47 -5.53 -13.11
CA GLU A 246 -10.72 -6.16 -13.59
C GLU A 246 -11.89 -5.85 -12.67
N THR A 247 -11.63 -5.76 -11.36
CA THR A 247 -12.63 -5.67 -10.29
C THR A 247 -12.87 -4.24 -9.83
N VAL A 248 -11.82 -3.41 -9.78
CA VAL A 248 -11.90 -2.06 -9.20
C VAL A 248 -12.91 -1.19 -9.96
N HIS A 249 -13.77 -0.48 -9.23
CA HIS A 249 -14.76 0.38 -9.85
C HIS A 249 -14.08 1.57 -10.54
N HIS A 250 -13.16 2.23 -9.83
CA HIS A 250 -12.38 3.34 -10.38
C HIS A 250 -11.03 3.49 -9.68
N VAL A 251 -10.01 3.87 -10.44
CA VAL A 251 -8.70 4.25 -9.92
C VAL A 251 -8.42 5.71 -10.28
N TYR A 252 -8.23 6.56 -9.26
CA TYR A 252 -7.73 7.93 -9.43
C TYR A 252 -6.24 7.93 -9.09
N HIS A 253 -5.42 8.27 -10.07
CA HIS A 253 -3.97 8.29 -9.91
C HIS A 253 -3.47 9.73 -9.85
N LEU A 254 -3.04 10.18 -8.66
CA LEU A 254 -2.44 11.48 -8.44
C LEU A 254 -0.98 11.44 -8.89
N GLN A 255 -0.68 12.21 -9.93
CA GLN A 255 0.64 12.28 -10.57
C GLN A 255 1.32 13.63 -10.33
N GLY A 256 2.48 13.58 -9.69
CA GLY A 256 3.39 14.71 -9.49
C GLY A 256 4.30 14.92 -10.70
N ARG A 257 4.47 16.17 -11.13
CA ARG A 257 5.30 16.49 -12.31
C ARG A 257 6.81 16.23 -12.13
N ARG A 258 7.26 16.03 -10.89
CA ARG A 258 8.67 15.73 -10.56
C ARG A 258 8.85 14.34 -9.96
N ASP A 259 7.79 13.53 -9.96
CA ASP A 259 7.84 12.14 -9.52
C ASP A 259 8.29 11.25 -10.68
N TRP A 260 9.54 10.79 -10.62
CA TRP A 260 10.12 9.88 -11.62
C TRP A 260 9.96 8.41 -11.24
N VAL A 261 9.54 8.10 -10.01
CA VAL A 261 9.46 6.71 -9.51
C VAL A 261 8.29 5.99 -10.16
N GLU A 262 7.17 6.68 -10.38
CA GLU A 262 6.01 6.14 -11.11
C GLU A 262 6.39 5.63 -12.51
N ASP A 263 7.24 6.37 -13.22
CA ASP A 263 7.70 6.02 -14.56
C ASP A 263 8.43 4.67 -14.58
N VAL A 264 9.18 4.34 -13.51
CA VAL A 264 9.90 3.07 -13.41
C VAL A 264 8.94 1.89 -13.51
N ALA A 265 7.83 1.91 -12.77
CA ALA A 265 6.84 0.82 -12.84
C ALA A 265 6.18 0.74 -14.22
N ARG A 266 5.91 1.89 -14.84
CA ARG A 266 5.36 1.95 -16.21
C ARG A 266 6.30 1.28 -17.23
N PHE A 267 7.60 1.44 -17.09
CA PHE A 267 8.57 0.79 -17.96
C PHE A 267 8.78 -0.69 -17.64
N LEU A 268 8.83 -1.06 -16.36
CA LEU A 268 9.10 -2.45 -15.96
C LEU A 268 7.94 -3.41 -16.27
N PHE A 269 6.70 -2.96 -16.11
CA PHE A 269 5.54 -3.83 -16.26
C PHE A 269 4.92 -3.71 -17.66
N ALA A 270 5.11 -4.75 -18.48
CA ALA A 270 4.59 -4.81 -19.84
C ALA A 270 3.06 -4.63 -19.93
N SER A 271 2.32 -5.03 -18.90
CA SER A 271 0.88 -4.80 -18.74
C SER A 271 0.48 -3.32 -18.68
N ARG A 272 1.42 -2.41 -18.37
CA ARG A 272 1.18 -0.95 -18.41
C ARG A 272 1.53 -0.32 -19.75
N TRP A 273 2.10 -1.09 -20.68
CA TRP A 273 2.48 -0.53 -21.97
C TRP A 273 1.26 -0.36 -22.87
N PRO A 274 1.15 0.75 -23.63
CA PRO A 274 -0.01 0.99 -24.50
C PRO A 274 -0.25 -0.09 -25.56
N ILE A 275 0.80 -0.83 -25.94
CA ILE A 275 0.72 -1.92 -26.92
C ILE A 275 0.06 -3.18 -26.35
N THR A 276 0.04 -3.35 -25.02
CA THR A 276 -0.55 -4.51 -24.35
C THR A 276 -2.04 -4.27 -24.12
N VAL A 277 -2.77 -4.00 -25.19
CA VAL A 277 -4.17 -3.52 -25.16
C VAL A 277 -5.10 -4.43 -24.34
N GLY A 278 -4.85 -5.74 -24.34
CA GLY A 278 -5.62 -6.71 -23.59
C GLY A 278 -5.32 -6.78 -22.10
N SER A 279 -4.36 -6.02 -21.57
CA SER A 279 -4.08 -6.04 -20.13
C SER A 279 -5.24 -5.44 -19.32
N PRO A 280 -5.49 -5.91 -18.09
CA PRO A 280 -6.53 -5.36 -17.21
C PRO A 280 -6.45 -3.83 -17.07
N PHE A 281 -5.24 -3.29 -16.90
CA PHE A 281 -5.02 -1.84 -16.84
C PHE A 281 -5.45 -1.10 -18.12
N ASN A 282 -5.02 -1.56 -19.29
CA ASN A 282 -5.36 -0.88 -20.54
C ASN A 282 -6.87 -0.97 -20.82
N GLN A 283 -7.50 -2.10 -20.47
CA GLN A 283 -8.96 -2.24 -20.53
C GLN A 283 -9.66 -1.27 -19.58
N ALA A 284 -9.20 -1.16 -18.32
CA ALA A 284 -9.76 -0.20 -17.35
C ALA A 284 -9.61 1.26 -17.82
N GLN A 285 -8.48 1.60 -18.44
CA GLN A 285 -8.27 2.92 -19.04
C GLN A 285 -9.25 3.19 -20.19
N GLN A 286 -9.44 2.23 -21.10
CA GLN A 286 -10.38 2.35 -22.22
C GLN A 286 -11.84 2.46 -21.74
N GLN A 287 -12.18 1.79 -20.65
CA GLN A 287 -13.50 1.83 -20.03
C GLN A 287 -13.71 3.09 -19.17
N GLY A 288 -12.73 3.99 -19.07
CA GLY A 288 -12.83 5.20 -18.26
C GLY A 288 -12.74 4.99 -16.76
N ARG A 289 -12.34 3.78 -16.30
CA ARG A 289 -12.19 3.40 -14.88
C ARG A 289 -10.81 3.75 -14.29
N TYR A 290 -9.93 4.38 -15.07
CA TYR A 290 -8.65 4.90 -14.62
C TYR A 290 -8.53 6.37 -15.03
N THR A 291 -8.20 7.25 -14.07
CA THR A 291 -8.07 8.69 -14.32
C THR A 291 -6.80 9.22 -13.67
N VAL A 292 -5.95 9.85 -14.48
CA VAL A 292 -4.77 10.56 -14.00
C VAL A 292 -5.17 11.97 -13.59
N VAL A 293 -4.81 12.35 -12.36
CA VAL A 293 -5.04 13.67 -11.78
C VAL A 293 -3.70 14.32 -11.52
N SER A 294 -3.38 15.40 -12.23
CA SER A 294 -2.14 16.14 -11.95
C SER A 294 -2.22 16.78 -10.56
N SER A 295 -1.31 16.36 -9.67
CA SER A 295 -1.28 16.81 -8.28
C SER A 295 -0.50 18.13 -8.11
N GLY A 296 0.37 18.46 -9.06
CA GLY A 296 1.18 19.67 -9.06
C GLY A 296 2.67 19.39 -9.21
N PRO A 297 3.56 20.21 -8.64
CA PRO A 297 5.00 20.02 -8.72
C PRO A 297 5.54 18.99 -7.70
N HIS A 298 4.73 18.05 -7.22
CA HIS A 298 5.19 17.04 -6.26
C HIS A 298 6.36 16.23 -6.79
N ALA A 299 7.35 16.00 -5.92
CA ALA A 299 8.30 14.90 -6.05
C ALA A 299 7.68 13.60 -5.50
N HIS A 300 8.39 12.48 -5.56
CA HIS A 300 7.90 11.21 -5.01
C HIS A 300 7.78 11.26 -3.49
N ASP A 301 8.87 11.64 -2.82
CA ASP A 301 9.02 11.63 -1.37
C ASP A 301 9.73 12.89 -0.84
N GLY A 302 9.96 12.91 0.48
CA GLY A 302 10.65 14.01 1.15
C GLY A 302 9.79 15.27 1.38
N PRO A 303 10.43 16.41 1.74
CA PRO A 303 9.72 17.65 2.09
C PRO A 303 8.83 18.21 0.99
N GLU A 304 9.10 17.86 -0.27
CA GLU A 304 8.35 18.28 -1.46
C GLU A 304 7.57 17.14 -2.12
N GLY A 305 7.51 15.97 -1.46
CA GLY A 305 6.71 14.82 -1.89
C GLY A 305 5.21 15.04 -1.68
N TYR A 306 4.37 14.05 -2.01
CA TYR A 306 2.90 14.17 -1.89
C TYR A 306 2.41 14.53 -0.49
N PHE A 307 3.09 14.04 0.54
CA PHE A 307 2.81 14.38 1.95
C PHE A 307 3.85 15.34 2.53
N GLY A 308 4.63 16.00 1.67
CA GLY A 308 5.62 16.98 2.08
C GLY A 308 4.99 18.20 2.76
N THR A 309 5.57 18.63 3.89
CA THR A 309 5.09 19.79 4.65
C THR A 309 5.77 21.09 4.24
N ALA A 310 6.74 21.05 3.32
CA ALA A 310 7.36 22.26 2.81
C ALA A 310 6.34 23.13 2.04
N PRO A 311 6.46 24.46 2.10
CA PRO A 311 5.66 25.34 1.26
C PRO A 311 6.00 25.10 -0.22
N VAL A 312 4.99 25.13 -1.08
CA VAL A 312 5.19 25.11 -2.52
C VAL A 312 5.76 26.46 -2.94
N GLU A 313 6.81 26.44 -3.76
CA GLU A 313 7.51 27.65 -4.18
C GLU A 313 6.53 28.70 -4.74
N GLY A 314 6.63 29.93 -4.23
CA GLY A 314 5.77 31.05 -4.61
C GLY A 314 4.32 30.95 -4.12
N LYS A 315 3.97 29.99 -3.25
CA LYS A 315 2.63 29.81 -2.68
C LYS A 315 2.67 29.75 -1.16
N LYS A 316 1.53 30.08 -0.54
CA LYS A 316 1.32 29.91 0.92
C LYS A 316 0.91 28.48 1.31
N THR A 317 0.64 27.64 0.32
CA THR A 317 0.14 26.26 0.48
C THR A 317 1.31 25.29 0.47
N SER A 318 1.29 24.31 1.37
CA SER A 318 2.24 23.19 1.42
C SER A 318 1.92 22.10 0.40
N TYR A 319 2.87 21.20 0.14
CA TYR A 319 2.66 20.09 -0.80
C TYR A 319 1.54 19.14 -0.34
N VAL A 320 1.46 18.82 0.95
CA VAL A 320 0.38 18.00 1.51
C VAL A 320 -0.99 18.67 1.35
N GLU A 321 -1.09 19.99 1.52
CA GLU A 321 -2.34 20.71 1.30
C GLU A 321 -2.80 20.67 -0.17
N LEU A 322 -1.86 20.69 -1.13
CA LEU A 322 -2.21 20.45 -2.53
C LEU A 322 -2.79 19.05 -2.74
N THR A 323 -2.20 18.02 -2.10
CA THR A 323 -2.70 16.64 -2.17
C THR A 323 -4.10 16.53 -1.59
N VAL A 324 -4.36 17.12 -0.41
CA VAL A 324 -5.70 17.21 0.19
C VAL A 324 -6.68 17.87 -0.77
N GLN A 325 -6.32 19.02 -1.35
CA GLN A 325 -7.19 19.74 -2.29
C GLN A 325 -7.55 18.88 -3.51
N LYS A 326 -6.58 18.16 -4.07
CA LYS A 326 -6.78 17.31 -5.25
C LYS A 326 -7.65 16.09 -4.95
N VAL A 327 -7.42 15.44 -3.82
CA VAL A 327 -8.26 14.34 -3.36
C VAL A 327 -9.69 14.82 -3.10
N ASN A 328 -9.88 15.95 -2.42
CA ASN A 328 -11.20 16.49 -2.12
C ASN A 328 -11.98 16.98 -3.36
N GLN A 329 -11.29 17.25 -4.47
CA GLN A 329 -11.91 17.61 -5.76
C GLN A 329 -12.40 16.41 -6.58
N LEU A 330 -12.08 15.17 -6.16
CA LEU A 330 -12.52 13.98 -6.87
C LEU A 330 -14.06 13.86 -6.82
N PRO A 331 -14.72 13.42 -7.91
CA PRO A 331 -16.18 13.33 -7.97
C PRO A 331 -16.75 12.24 -7.04
N ILE A 332 -15.88 11.41 -6.47
CA ILE A 332 -16.25 10.30 -5.59
C ILE A 332 -16.95 10.77 -4.32
N TRP A 333 -16.79 12.01 -3.88
CA TRP A 333 -17.37 12.50 -2.63
C TRP A 333 -18.85 12.89 -2.75
N SER A 334 -19.35 13.07 -3.97
CA SER A 334 -20.71 13.59 -4.24
C SER A 334 -21.77 12.49 -4.37
N GLU A 335 -21.36 11.23 -4.47
CA GLU A 335 -22.24 10.07 -4.59
C GLU A 335 -22.45 9.43 -3.21
N ASN A 336 -23.59 9.70 -2.58
CA ASN A 336 -24.14 8.94 -1.44
C ASN A 336 -25.50 8.39 -1.81
#